data_AF-A0A8C1Z0Q7-F1
#
_entry.id   AF-A0A8C1Z0Q7-F1
#
_cell.length_a   1.000
_cell.length_b   1.000
_cell.length_c   1.000
_cell.angle_alpha   90.00
_cell.angle_beta   90.00
_cell.angle_gamma   90.00
#
_symmetry.space_group_name_H-M   'P 1'
#
loop_
_entity.id
_entity.type
_entity.pdbx_description
1 polymer ?
#
loop_
_entity_poly.entity_id
_entity_poly.type
_entity_poly.pdbx_seq_one_letter_code
_entity_poly.pdbx_strand_id
1 'polypeptide(L)'
;MATMDVEDFIGQNRQLSDLVETFRSFSESEKQWKGRREFLFRNINDYEDPHLDQLLALSMVWANHVFLGCRYDAVLLEKVREMAEGIVVEDAPVFKTRDEVIKQQQQKVHAPAITR
;
A
#
# COMPACT_ATOMS: atom_id res chain seq x y z
N MET A 1 27.98 26.17 -1.25
CA MET A 1 26.83 25.26 -1.36
C MET A 1 26.22 25.50 -2.72
N ALA A 2 26.19 24.49 -3.59
CA ALA A 2 25.64 24.64 -4.94
C ALA A 2 24.12 24.82 -4.83
N THR A 3 23.63 25.96 -5.27
CA THR A 3 22.20 26.19 -5.49
C THR A 3 21.81 25.32 -6.69
N MET A 4 21.22 24.15 -6.47
CA MET A 4 20.59 23.41 -7.55
C MET A 4 19.50 24.29 -8.18
N ASP A 5 19.52 24.40 -9.51
CA ASP A 5 18.54 25.19 -10.26
C ASP A 5 17.16 24.50 -10.19
N VAL A 6 16.09 25.30 -10.24
CA VAL A 6 14.71 24.79 -10.28
C VAL A 6 14.52 23.87 -11.49
N GLU A 7 15.17 24.17 -12.61
CA GLU A 7 15.14 23.34 -13.81
C GLU A 7 15.72 21.94 -13.57
N ASP A 8 16.82 21.84 -12.83
CA ASP A 8 17.45 20.56 -12.48
C ASP A 8 16.52 19.71 -11.60
N PHE A 9 15.86 20.33 -10.63
CA PHE A 9 14.93 19.63 -9.74
C PHE A 9 13.71 19.08 -10.50
N ILE A 10 13.17 19.86 -11.45
CA ILE A 10 12.08 19.39 -12.31
C ILE A 10 12.56 18.24 -13.20
N GLY A 11 13.78 18.31 -13.73
CA GLY A 11 14.39 17.25 -14.51
C GLY A 11 14.50 15.94 -13.74
N GLN A 12 15.04 16.00 -12.52
CA GLN A 12 15.18 14.83 -11.63
C GLN A 12 13.82 14.21 -11.28
N ASN A 13 12.82 15.03 -10.95
CA ASN A 13 11.48 14.53 -10.65
C ASN A 13 10.83 13.82 -11.84
N ARG A 14 11.07 14.30 -13.07
CA ARG A 14 10.60 13.62 -14.28
C ARG A 14 11.28 12.26 -14.45
N GLN A 15 12.60 12.21 -14.32
CA GLN A 15 13.36 10.96 -14.43
C GLN A 15 12.93 9.93 -13.38
N LEU A 16 12.73 10.37 -12.13
CA LEU A 16 12.21 9.52 -11.07
C LEU A 16 10.80 9.00 -11.40
N SER A 17 9.94 9.86 -11.93
CA SER A 17 8.61 9.45 -12.35
C SER A 17 8.66 8.39 -13.45
N ASP A 18 9.47 8.61 -14.49
CA ASP A 18 9.62 7.67 -15.59
C ASP A 18 10.18 6.32 -15.10
N LEU A 19 11.15 6.35 -14.17
CA LEU A 19 11.67 5.15 -13.52
C LEU A 19 10.59 4.39 -12.75
N VAL A 20 9.79 5.10 -11.93
CA VAL A 20 8.73 4.46 -11.13
C VAL A 20 7.70 3.78 -12.02
N GLU A 21 7.34 4.38 -13.17
CA GLU A 21 6.43 3.73 -14.13
C GLU A 21 6.95 2.39 -14.66
N THR A 22 8.27 2.19 -14.74
CA THR A 22 8.84 0.90 -15.17
C THR A 22 8.61 -0.23 -14.17
N PHE A 23 8.29 0.08 -12.91
CA PHE A 23 8.06 -0.93 -11.88
C PHE A 23 6.65 -1.53 -11.91
N ARG A 24 5.74 -0.99 -12.72
CA ARG A 24 4.38 -1.49 -12.83
C ARG A 24 4.35 -2.92 -13.39
N SER A 25 3.63 -3.81 -12.71
CA SER A 25 3.40 -5.17 -13.17
C SER A 25 2.21 -5.25 -14.13
N PHE A 26 2.29 -6.17 -15.09
CA PHE A 26 1.24 -6.41 -16.09
C PHE A 26 -0.11 -6.80 -15.47
N SER A 27 -0.11 -7.51 -14.34
CA SER A 27 -1.33 -8.00 -13.68
C SER A 27 -1.97 -6.99 -12.74
N GLU A 28 -1.37 -5.81 -12.55
CA GLU A 28 -1.92 -4.78 -11.67
C GLU A 28 -3.06 -4.00 -12.35
N SER A 29 -4.20 -3.96 -11.66
CA SER A 29 -5.27 -3.03 -12.00
C SER A 29 -4.83 -1.57 -11.79
N GLU A 30 -5.47 -0.62 -12.46
CA GLU A 30 -5.20 0.81 -12.28
C GLU A 30 -5.35 1.27 -10.82
N LYS A 31 -6.33 0.72 -10.10
CA LYS A 31 -6.56 1.05 -8.68
C LYS A 31 -5.39 0.59 -7.80
N GLN A 32 -4.91 -0.63 -8.02
CA GLN A 32 -3.73 -1.17 -7.33
C GLN A 32 -2.49 -0.37 -7.66
N TRP A 33 -2.25 -0.11 -8.94
CA TRP A 33 -1.07 0.63 -9.39
C TRP A 33 -1.05 2.03 -8.81
N LYS A 34 -2.17 2.77 -8.84
CA LYS A 34 -2.25 4.12 -8.25
C LYS A 34 -1.78 4.13 -6.79
N GLY A 35 -2.28 3.21 -5.97
CA GLY A 35 -1.87 3.11 -4.57
C GLY A 35 -0.41 2.70 -4.42
N ARG A 36 0.05 1.68 -5.16
CA ARG A 36 1.43 1.18 -5.05
C ARG A 36 2.45 2.20 -5.56
N ARG A 37 2.12 2.95 -6.60
CA ARG A 37 2.91 4.06 -7.13
C ARG A 37 3.11 5.14 -6.07
N GLU A 38 2.06 5.53 -5.35
CA GLU A 38 2.16 6.50 -4.25
C GLU A 38 3.03 5.97 -3.11
N PHE A 39 2.90 4.68 -2.78
CA PHE A 39 3.78 4.00 -1.84
C PHE A 39 5.25 4.08 -2.25
N LEU A 40 5.56 3.86 -3.54
CA LEU A 40 6.91 3.96 -4.06
C LEU A 40 7.45 5.39 -3.93
N PHE A 41 6.74 6.41 -4.42
CA PHE A 41 7.23 7.80 -4.32
C PHE A 41 7.49 8.28 -2.90
N ARG A 42 6.67 7.84 -1.94
CA ARG A 42 6.82 8.20 -0.53
C ARG A 42 8.11 7.65 0.07
N ASN A 43 8.54 6.46 -0.36
CA ASN A 43 9.62 5.71 0.29
C ASN A 43 10.91 5.64 -0.57
N ILE A 44 10.87 5.95 -1.86
CA ILE A 44 11.99 5.69 -2.79
C ILE A 44 13.28 6.42 -2.42
N ASN A 45 13.20 7.59 -1.78
CA ASN A 45 14.38 8.34 -1.33
C ASN A 45 15.10 7.67 -0.15
N ASP A 46 14.44 6.77 0.58
CA ASP A 46 15.04 6.03 1.70
C ASP A 46 15.67 4.70 1.24
N TYR A 47 15.53 4.35 -0.04
CA TYR A 47 15.97 3.09 -0.61
C TYR A 47 16.79 3.34 -1.88
N GLU A 48 18.10 3.45 -1.71
CA GLU A 48 19.06 3.45 -2.82
C GLU A 48 19.50 2.02 -3.16
N ASP A 49 20.11 1.83 -4.33
CA ASP A 49 20.76 0.56 -4.67
C ASP A 49 21.76 0.16 -3.57
N PRO A 50 21.80 -1.12 -3.15
CA PRO A 50 21.11 -2.29 -3.72
C PRO A 50 19.74 -2.59 -3.10
N HIS A 51 19.19 -1.70 -2.28
CA HIS A 51 17.98 -1.94 -1.47
C HIS A 51 16.67 -1.62 -2.22
N LEU A 52 16.74 -1.19 -3.48
CA LEU A 52 15.56 -0.90 -4.29
C LEU A 52 14.65 -2.12 -4.44
N ASP A 53 15.21 -3.32 -4.65
CA ASP A 53 14.45 -4.57 -4.72
C ASP A 53 13.64 -4.85 -3.44
N GLN A 54 14.20 -4.46 -2.29
CA GLN A 54 13.51 -4.59 -1.01
C GLN A 54 12.29 -3.66 -0.94
N LEU A 55 12.41 -2.42 -1.42
CA LEU A 55 11.29 -1.50 -1.52
C LEU A 55 10.20 -2.03 -2.46
N LEU A 56 10.60 -2.55 -3.63
CA LEU A 56 9.66 -3.14 -4.58
C LEU A 56 8.88 -4.30 -3.93
N ALA A 57 9.56 -5.19 -3.21
CA ALA A 57 8.92 -6.28 -2.47
C ALA A 57 7.96 -5.79 -1.39
N LEU A 58 8.36 -4.78 -0.59
CA LEU A 58 7.50 -4.20 0.46
C LEU A 58 6.25 -3.52 -0.14
N SER A 59 6.41 -2.83 -1.27
CA SER A 59 5.29 -2.20 -2.00
C SER A 59 4.27 -3.24 -2.46
N MET A 60 4.74 -4.42 -2.89
CA MET A 60 3.88 -5.53 -3.29
C MET A 60 3.19 -6.18 -2.10
N VAL A 61 3.88 -6.36 -0.97
CA VAL A 61 3.27 -6.87 0.27
C VAL A 61 2.12 -5.98 0.71
N TRP A 62 2.35 -4.66 0.72
CA TRP A 62 1.32 -3.69 1.05
C TRP A 62 0.14 -3.76 0.07
N ALA A 63 0.40 -3.69 -1.24
CA ALA A 63 -0.66 -3.71 -2.25
C ALA A 63 -1.46 -5.03 -2.22
N ASN A 64 -0.80 -6.18 -2.07
CA ASN A 64 -1.47 -7.47 -1.96
C ASN A 64 -2.32 -7.57 -0.70
N HIS A 65 -1.86 -7.01 0.42
CA HIS A 65 -2.63 -6.96 1.64
C HIS A 65 -3.90 -6.11 1.48
N VAL A 66 -3.75 -4.90 0.95
CA VAL A 66 -4.84 -3.91 0.84
C VAL A 66 -5.85 -4.28 -0.24
N PHE A 67 -5.39 -4.75 -1.41
CA PHE A 67 -6.25 -4.94 -2.58
C PHE A 67 -6.64 -6.40 -2.84
N LEU A 68 -5.87 -7.36 -2.34
CA LEU A 68 -6.13 -8.80 -2.54
C LEU A 68 -6.41 -9.55 -1.24
N GLY A 69 -6.28 -8.89 -0.09
CA GLY A 69 -6.57 -9.48 1.22
C GLY A 69 -5.53 -10.49 1.68
N CYS A 70 -4.35 -10.53 1.05
CA CYS A 70 -3.26 -11.41 1.47
C CYS A 70 -2.88 -11.14 2.93
N ARG A 71 -2.44 -12.18 3.63
CA ARG A 71 -2.04 -12.12 5.03
C ARG A 71 -0.56 -12.45 5.15
N TYR A 72 0.12 -11.72 6.00
CA TYR A 72 1.55 -11.86 6.28
C TYR A 72 1.77 -11.79 7.79
N ASP A 73 3.01 -11.97 8.22
CA ASP A 73 3.40 -11.79 9.61
C ASP A 73 3.02 -10.39 10.13
N ALA A 74 2.62 -10.31 11.39
CA ALA A 74 2.11 -9.08 11.99
C ALA A 74 3.16 -7.96 12.02
N VAL A 75 4.44 -8.29 12.25
CA VAL A 75 5.55 -7.33 12.28
C VAL A 75 5.78 -6.75 10.88
N LEU A 76 5.68 -7.58 9.85
CA LEU A 76 5.81 -7.14 8.47
C LEU A 76 4.64 -6.25 8.05
N LEU A 77 3.41 -6.60 8.44
CA LEU A 77 2.21 -5.80 8.17
C LEU A 77 2.24 -4.44 8.87
N GLU A 78 2.70 -4.40 10.11
CA GLU A 78 2.89 -3.15 10.86
C GLU A 78 3.86 -2.21 10.11
N LYS A 79 5.03 -2.74 9.73
CA LYS A 79 6.04 -1.99 8.99
C LYS A 79 5.48 -1.39 7.69
N VAL A 80 4.84 -2.20 6.85
CA VAL A 80 4.32 -1.68 5.57
C VAL A 80 3.14 -0.74 5.76
N ARG A 81 2.41 -0.82 6.89
CA ARG A 81 1.37 0.16 7.23
C ARG A 81 1.98 1.51 7.58
N GLU A 82 3.04 1.53 8.38
CA GLU A 82 3.78 2.76 8.71
C GLU A 82 4.36 3.43 7.45
N MET A 83 4.97 2.63 6.57
CA MET A 83 5.48 3.10 5.27
C MET A 83 4.39 3.72 4.38
N ALA A 84 3.15 3.26 4.53
CA ALA A 84 2.00 3.72 3.75
C ALA A 84 1.16 4.81 4.44
N GLU A 85 1.62 5.34 5.58
CA GLU A 85 0.86 6.36 6.31
C GLU A 85 0.49 7.54 5.39
N GLY A 86 -0.74 8.02 5.45
CA GLY A 86 -1.22 9.13 4.59
C GLY A 86 -1.62 8.74 3.17
N ILE A 87 -1.36 7.51 2.70
CA ILE A 87 -1.87 7.04 1.41
C ILE A 87 -3.35 6.68 1.56
N VAL A 88 -4.22 7.34 0.79
CA VAL A 88 -5.67 7.12 0.84
C VAL A 88 -6.09 6.19 -0.29
N VAL A 89 -6.60 5.01 0.07
CA VAL A 89 -7.19 4.06 -0.88
C VAL A 89 -8.71 4.16 -0.84
N GLU A 90 -9.28 4.78 -1.86
CA GLU A 90 -10.73 4.88 -2.06
C GLU A 90 -11.34 3.50 -2.34
N ASP A 91 -12.50 3.22 -1.74
CA ASP A 91 -13.25 1.97 -1.89
C ASP A 91 -12.41 0.71 -1.65
N ALA A 92 -11.54 0.73 -0.63
CA ALA A 92 -10.72 -0.41 -0.28
C ALA A 92 -11.59 -1.66 -0.02
N PRO A 93 -11.27 -2.82 -0.63
CA PRO A 93 -12.04 -4.04 -0.45
C PRO A 93 -11.99 -4.52 1.00
N VAL A 94 -13.15 -4.95 1.53
CA VAL A 94 -13.27 -5.49 2.89
C VAL A 94 -13.17 -7.01 2.85
N PHE A 95 -12.04 -7.54 3.29
CA PHE A 95 -11.82 -8.98 3.40
C PHE A 95 -12.17 -9.48 4.79
N LYS A 96 -13.17 -10.37 4.88
CA LYS A 96 -13.53 -11.06 6.12
C LYS A 96 -13.15 -12.52 6.04
N THR A 97 -12.61 -13.06 7.13
CA THR A 97 -12.42 -14.52 7.25
C THR A 97 -13.75 -15.21 7.50
N ARG A 98 -13.82 -16.51 7.18
CA ARG A 98 -15.00 -17.33 7.48
C ARG A 98 -15.35 -17.26 8.98
N ASP A 99 -14.33 -17.35 9.84
CA ASP A 99 -14.51 -17.35 11.29
C ASP A 99 -15.02 -16.01 11.81
N GLU A 100 -14.54 -14.89 11.25
CA GLU A 100 -15.09 -13.55 11.54
C GLU A 100 -16.56 -13.43 11.14
N VAL A 101 -16.94 -13.98 9.99
CA VAL A 101 -18.34 -13.99 9.53
C VAL A 101 -19.21 -14.82 10.48
N ILE A 102 -18.74 -16.01 10.89
CA ILE A 102 -19.46 -16.87 11.84
C ILE A 102 -19.61 -16.20 13.22
N LYS A 103 -18.55 -15.57 13.73
CA LYS A 103 -18.58 -14.85 15.02
C LYS A 103 -19.55 -13.66 14.99
N GLN A 104 -19.57 -12.89 13.89
CA GLN A 104 -20.52 -11.80 13.69
C GLN A 104 -21.97 -12.30 13.64
N GLN A 105 -22.22 -13.46 13.03
CA GLN A 105 -23.54 -14.09 13.04
C GLN A 105 -23.96 -14.54 14.44
N GLN A 106 -23.07 -15.19 15.20
CA GLN A 106 -23.38 -15.61 16.57
C GLN A 106 -23.67 -14.42 17.50
N GLN A 107 -22.93 -13.32 17.38
CA GLN A 107 -23.20 -12.08 18.14
C GLN A 107 -24.54 -11.45 17.77
N LYS A 108 -24.95 -11.49 16.49
CA LYS A 108 -26.28 -11.02 16.09
C LYS A 108 -27.42 -11.90 16.64
N VAL A 109 -27.22 -13.21 16.73
CA VAL A 109 -28.21 -14.13 17.31
C VAL A 109 -28.35 -13.93 18.83
N HIS A 110 -27.28 -13.52 19.52
CA HIS A 110 -27.27 -13.34 20.98
C HIS A 110 -27.52 -11.90 21.45
N ALA A 111 -27.78 -10.95 20.53
CA ALA A 111 -28.10 -9.58 20.93
C ALA A 111 -29.50 -9.55 21.59
N PRO A 112 -29.64 -9.03 22.82
CA PRO A 112 -30.93 -8.98 23.49
C PRO A 112 -31.87 -8.07 22.68
N ALA A 113 -33.08 -8.54 22.44
CA ALA A 113 -34.15 -7.72 21.88
C ALA A 113 -34.40 -6.57 22.84
N ILE A 114 -33.91 -5.37 22.51
CA ILE A 114 -34.33 -4.15 23.18
C ILE A 114 -35.75 -3.87 22.69
N THR A 115 -36.72 -4.42 23.40
CA THR A 115 -38.15 -4.18 23.20
C THR A 115 -38.43 -2.70 23.50
N ARG A 116 -38.97 -1.99 22.51
CA ARG A 116 -39.63 -0.68 22.70
C ARG A 116 -41.10 -0.89 23.03
#